data_AF-A0A496Q4V2-F1
#
_entry.id   AF-A0A496Q4V2-F1
#
_cell.length_a   1.000
_cell.length_b   1.000
_cell.length_c   1.000
_cell.angle_alpha   90.00
_cell.angle_beta   90.00
_cell.angle_gamma   90.00
#
_symmetry.space_group_name_H-M   'P 1'
#
loop_
_entity.id
_entity.type
_entity.pdbx_description
1 polymer ?
#
loop_
_entity_poly.entity_id
_entity_poly.type
_entity_poly.pdbx_seq_one_letter_code
_entity_poly.pdbx_strand_id
1 'polypeptide(L)'
;MEFRSQEFLSWLRIYFAEEDLYDVRLADSVADPDGDGDTNEFEFLAKLDPTDREVRFKIYFSGDAREELRIGPVASGVTYETQTSTDLKEWTTIDSNSYQRVGDEFLIDLRSLPSRSFYRVILSN
;
A
#
# COMPACT_ATOMS: atom_id res chain seq x y z
N MET A 1 7.73 -17.07 17.56
CA MET A 1 8.36 -15.75 17.79
C MET A 1 8.98 -15.36 16.46
N GLU A 2 8.20 -14.64 15.67
CA GLU A 2 8.64 -14.20 14.33
C GLU A 2 9.75 -13.16 14.53
N PHE A 3 10.88 -13.35 13.85
CA PHE A 3 12.00 -12.41 13.94
C PHE A 3 11.59 -11.12 13.23
N ARG A 4 11.11 -10.13 13.98
CA ARG A 4 10.90 -8.77 13.49
C ARG A 4 12.23 -8.18 13.07
N SER A 5 12.32 -7.56 11.89
CA SER A 5 13.54 -6.88 11.46
C SER A 5 13.85 -5.71 12.40
N GLN A 6 15.14 -5.35 12.53
CA GLN A 6 15.52 -4.18 13.33
C GLN A 6 14.91 -2.88 12.79
N GLU A 7 14.66 -2.82 11.48
CA GLU A 7 14.02 -1.68 10.84
C GLU A 7 12.54 -1.59 11.22
N PHE A 8 11.81 -2.71 11.23
CA PHE A 8 10.42 -2.75 11.68
C PHE A 8 10.26 -2.31 13.14
N LEU A 9 11.13 -2.82 14.03
CA LEU A 9 11.12 -2.40 15.43
C LEU A 9 11.51 -0.93 15.62
N SER A 10 12.41 -0.41 14.79
CA SER A 10 12.80 1.00 14.81
C SER A 10 11.66 1.89 14.32
N TRP A 11 10.92 1.44 13.31
CA TRP A 11 9.72 2.13 12.82
C TRP A 11 8.63 2.16 13.89
N LEU A 12 8.31 1.04 14.55
CA LEU A 12 7.32 1.02 15.64
C LEU A 12 7.66 2.02 16.76
N ARG A 13 8.94 2.18 17.10
CA ARG A 13 9.41 3.16 18.12
C ARG A 13 9.18 4.62 17.74
N ILE A 14 8.86 4.93 16.48
CA ILE A 14 8.49 6.29 16.06
C ILE A 14 7.06 6.62 16.53
N TYR A 15 6.18 5.63 16.57
CA TYR A 15 4.74 5.83 16.81
C TYR A 15 4.26 5.35 18.18
N PHE A 16 4.91 4.34 18.76
CA PHE A 16 4.50 3.73 20.03
C PHE A 16 5.49 4.02 21.15
N ALA A 17 4.96 4.20 22.38
CA ALA A 17 5.80 4.28 23.57
C ALA A 17 6.46 2.93 23.88
N GLU A 18 7.53 2.92 24.68
CA GLU A 18 8.30 1.70 24.95
C GLU A 18 7.43 0.61 25.61
N GLU A 19 6.53 1.01 26.50
CA GLU A 19 5.54 0.13 27.13
C GLU A 19 4.57 -0.50 26.13
N ASP A 20 4.15 0.23 25.10
CA ASP A 20 3.19 -0.23 24.10
C ASP A 20 3.80 -1.27 23.15
N LEU A 21 5.13 -1.27 23.00
CA LEU A 21 5.85 -2.27 22.19
C LEU A 21 5.72 -3.70 22.74
N TYR A 22 5.30 -3.84 24.00
CA TYR A 22 5.03 -5.13 24.63
C TYR A 22 3.57 -5.58 24.48
N ASP A 23 2.66 -4.71 24.03
CA ASP A 23 1.28 -5.08 23.72
C ASP A 23 1.19 -5.62 22.28
N VAL A 24 0.91 -6.92 22.16
CA VAL A 24 0.75 -7.59 20.86
C VAL A 24 -0.42 -7.06 20.03
N ARG A 25 -1.39 -6.37 20.64
CA ARG A 25 -2.50 -5.75 19.92
C ARG A 25 -2.12 -4.43 19.26
N LEU A 26 -0.98 -3.85 19.65
CA LEU A 26 -0.47 -2.59 19.13
C LEU A 26 0.76 -2.81 18.26
N ALA A 27 1.70 -3.65 18.69
CA ALA A 27 3.02 -3.73 18.08
C ALA A 27 3.30 -5.00 17.27
N ASP A 28 2.33 -5.92 17.14
CA ASP A 28 2.52 -7.12 16.31
C ASP A 28 2.45 -6.82 14.82
N SER A 29 3.15 -7.61 13.98
CA SER A 29 3.19 -7.39 12.53
C SER A 29 1.81 -7.51 11.89
N VAL A 30 0.95 -8.36 12.46
CA VAL A 30 -0.43 -8.56 12.03
C VAL A 30 -1.45 -7.72 12.81
N ALA A 31 -0.99 -6.86 13.73
CA ALA A 31 -1.88 -5.96 14.46
C ALA A 31 -2.31 -4.80 13.57
N ASP A 32 -3.49 -4.27 13.88
CA ASP A 32 -4.15 -3.11 13.24
C ASP A 32 -4.60 -2.17 14.38
N PRO A 33 -3.68 -1.32 14.87
CA PRO A 33 -3.89 -0.55 16.10
C PRO A 33 -4.90 0.59 15.92
N ASP A 34 -5.00 1.17 14.73
CA ASP A 34 -5.90 2.26 14.40
C ASP A 34 -7.24 1.79 13.81
N GLY A 35 -7.37 0.50 13.48
CA GLY A 35 -8.58 -0.17 13.06
C GLY A 35 -9.01 0.20 11.64
N ASP A 36 -8.07 0.51 10.75
CA ASP A 36 -8.35 0.87 9.36
C ASP A 36 -8.37 -0.34 8.40
N GLY A 37 -7.92 -1.50 8.90
CA GLY A 37 -7.89 -2.79 8.21
C GLY A 37 -6.53 -3.16 7.62
N ASP A 38 -5.55 -2.25 7.62
CA ASP A 38 -4.17 -2.52 7.25
C ASP A 38 -3.37 -3.02 8.47
N THR A 39 -2.44 -3.95 8.26
CA THR A 39 -1.59 -4.42 9.34
C THR A 39 -0.33 -3.56 9.47
N ASN A 40 0.25 -3.51 10.65
CA ASN A 40 1.55 -2.86 10.88
C ASN A 40 2.62 -3.27 9.85
N GLU A 41 2.66 -4.54 9.44
CA GLU A 41 3.59 -5.00 8.41
C GLU A 41 3.34 -4.32 7.06
N PHE A 42 2.08 -4.23 6.64
CA PHE A 42 1.72 -3.52 5.42
C PHE A 42 2.05 -2.04 5.53
N GLU A 43 1.71 -1.40 6.64
CA GLU A 43 1.98 0.01 6.89
C GLU A 43 3.49 0.31 6.95
N PHE A 44 4.30 -0.57 7.51
CA PHE A 44 5.75 -0.46 7.49
C PHE A 44 6.32 -0.53 6.06
N LEU A 45 5.77 -1.41 5.23
CA LEU A 45 6.14 -1.51 3.81
C LEU A 45 5.69 -0.26 3.03
N ALA A 46 4.49 0.23 3.30
CA ALA A 46 3.88 1.40 2.66
C ALA A 46 4.35 2.75 3.23
N LYS A 47 5.08 2.75 4.36
CA LYS A 47 5.54 3.92 5.13
C LYS A 47 4.38 4.79 5.64
N LEU A 48 3.35 4.13 6.18
CA LEU A 48 2.17 4.76 6.79
C LEU A 48 2.33 4.92 8.31
N ASP A 49 1.39 5.63 8.92
CA ASP A 49 1.31 5.86 10.36
C ASP A 49 0.30 4.88 10.98
N PRO A 50 0.76 3.88 11.76
CA PRO A 50 -0.09 2.82 12.33
C PRO A 50 -1.00 3.27 13.46
N THR A 51 -1.05 4.58 13.73
CA THR A 51 -1.87 5.19 14.77
C THR A 51 -2.92 6.15 14.20
N ASP A 52 -2.91 6.40 12.89
CA ASP A 52 -3.80 7.34 12.22
C ASP A 52 -4.52 6.70 11.02
N ARG A 53 -5.73 6.20 11.31
CA ARG A 53 -6.62 5.56 10.33
C ARG A 53 -7.00 6.37 9.10
N GLU A 54 -6.74 7.68 9.11
CA GLU A 54 -6.96 8.53 7.94
C GLU A 54 -5.82 8.41 6.92
N VAL A 55 -4.62 8.00 7.36
CA VAL A 55 -3.38 7.83 6.58
C VAL A 55 -3.26 6.40 6.05
N ARG A 56 -4.24 5.98 5.24
CA ARG A 56 -4.31 4.62 4.69
C ARG A 56 -3.94 4.52 3.20
N PHE A 57 -3.51 3.34 2.76
CA PHE A 57 -3.31 3.07 1.35
C PHE A 57 -4.65 2.92 0.61
N LYS A 58 -4.75 3.49 -0.59
CA LYS A 58 -5.97 3.54 -1.40
C LYS A 58 -5.65 3.19 -2.84
N ILE A 59 -6.44 2.28 -3.39
CA ILE A 59 -6.51 1.97 -4.81
C ILE A 59 -7.95 2.22 -5.25
N TYR A 60 -8.17 3.16 -6.15
CA TYR A 60 -9.52 3.49 -6.60
C TYR A 60 -9.53 3.98 -8.05
N PHE A 61 -10.69 3.86 -8.68
CA PHE A 61 -10.89 4.39 -10.02
C PHE A 61 -11.32 5.86 -9.96
N SER A 62 -10.76 6.68 -10.85
CA SER A 62 -11.19 8.06 -11.09
C SER A 62 -11.58 8.28 -12.57
N GLY A 63 -12.06 9.49 -12.86
CA GLY A 63 -12.49 9.89 -14.19
C GLY A 63 -13.91 9.42 -14.57
N ASP A 64 -14.40 9.95 -15.69
CA ASP A 64 -15.65 9.48 -16.29
C ASP A 64 -15.48 8.01 -16.71
N ALA A 65 -16.51 7.19 -16.47
CA ALA A 65 -16.49 5.75 -16.80
C ALA A 65 -15.35 4.90 -16.19
N ARG A 66 -14.63 5.38 -15.15
CA ARG A 66 -13.54 4.65 -14.47
C ARG A 66 -12.33 4.39 -15.39
N GLU A 67 -11.96 5.39 -16.17
CA GLU A 67 -10.86 5.33 -17.14
C GLU A 67 -9.46 5.51 -16.49
N GLU A 68 -9.40 5.87 -15.22
CA GLU A 68 -8.13 6.09 -14.50
C GLU A 68 -8.07 5.21 -13.25
N LEU A 69 -6.90 4.66 -12.95
CA LEU A 69 -6.59 4.03 -11.67
C LEU A 69 -5.67 4.95 -10.87
N ARG A 70 -6.05 5.23 -9.62
CA ARG A 70 -5.24 5.99 -8.67
C ARG A 70 -4.76 5.09 -7.54
N ILE A 71 -3.49 5.28 -7.19
CA ILE A 71 -2.76 4.45 -6.23
C ILE A 71 -1.96 5.39 -5.32
N GLY A 72 -2.16 5.31 -4.01
CA GLY A 72 -1.35 6.06 -3.06
C GLY A 72 -1.77 5.89 -1.60
N PRO A 73 -1.09 6.56 -0.66
CA PRO A 73 0.00 7.49 -0.92
C PRO A 73 1.29 6.80 -1.38
N VAL A 74 2.12 7.54 -2.12
CA VAL A 74 3.38 7.08 -2.71
C VAL A 74 4.53 7.62 -1.88
N ALA A 75 5.16 6.72 -1.14
CA ALA A 75 6.31 7.01 -0.28
C ALA A 75 7.64 6.83 -1.02
N SER A 76 8.65 7.59 -0.58
CA SER A 76 10.02 7.43 -1.09
C SER A 76 10.62 6.11 -0.61
N GLY A 77 11.36 5.43 -1.50
CA GLY A 77 11.97 4.14 -1.19
C GLY A 77 11.01 2.94 -1.25
N VAL A 78 9.76 3.16 -1.65
CA VAL A 78 8.79 2.08 -1.91
C VAL A 78 8.61 1.94 -3.41
N THR A 79 8.68 0.70 -3.90
CA THR A 79 8.40 0.33 -5.28
C THR A 79 6.93 -0.10 -5.39
N TYR A 80 6.24 0.40 -6.42
CA TYR A 80 4.83 0.13 -6.67
C TYR A 80 4.66 -0.56 -8.03
N GLU A 81 4.45 -1.87 -8.03
CA GLU A 81 4.20 -2.63 -9.25
C GLU A 81 2.70 -2.88 -9.42
N THR A 82 2.10 -2.32 -10.47
CA THR A 82 0.68 -2.51 -10.81
C THR A 82 0.59 -3.60 -11.85
N GLN A 83 -0.28 -4.57 -11.58
CA GLN A 83 -0.54 -5.66 -12.50
C GLN A 83 -2.03 -5.68 -12.86
N THR A 84 -2.31 -6.13 -14.09
CA THR A 84 -3.66 -6.27 -14.62
C THR A 84 -3.93 -7.71 -15.06
N SER A 85 -5.19 -8.12 -14.95
CA SER A 85 -5.66 -9.46 -15.34
C SER A 85 -7.10 -9.41 -15.85
N THR A 86 -7.45 -10.21 -16.85
CA THR A 86 -8.85 -10.35 -17.30
C THR A 86 -9.57 -11.55 -16.68
N ASP A 87 -8.86 -12.41 -15.94
CA ASP A 87 -9.39 -13.69 -15.45
C ASP A 87 -9.01 -14.05 -14.00
N LEU A 88 -8.28 -13.15 -13.31
CA LEU A 88 -7.72 -13.32 -11.96
C LEU A 88 -6.64 -14.42 -11.83
N LYS A 89 -6.22 -15.04 -12.94
CA LYS A 89 -5.23 -16.12 -12.95
C LYS A 89 -3.91 -15.63 -13.53
N GLU A 90 -3.96 -15.08 -14.73
CA GLU A 90 -2.79 -14.58 -15.44
C GLU A 90 -2.66 -13.08 -15.21
N TRP A 91 -1.49 -12.63 -14.76
CA TRP A 91 -1.23 -11.25 -14.40
C TRP A 91 -0.12 -10.69 -15.27
N THR A 92 -0.34 -9.50 -15.84
CA THR A 92 0.65 -8.78 -16.62
C THR A 92 1.00 -7.47 -15.92
N THR A 93 2.29 -7.19 -15.76
CA THR A 93 2.77 -5.93 -15.20
C THR A 93 2.52 -4.77 -16.16
N ILE A 94 1.94 -3.69 -15.64
CA ILE A 94 1.79 -2.42 -16.36
C ILE A 94 3.14 -1.70 -16.30
N ASP A 95 3.63 -1.21 -17.43
CA ASP A 95 4.90 -0.48 -17.51
C ASP A 95 4.85 0.76 -16.60
N SER A 96 5.83 0.89 -15.71
CA SER A 96 5.94 2.03 -14.79
C SER A 96 6.12 3.37 -15.49
N ASN A 97 6.55 3.38 -16.76
CA ASN A 97 6.58 4.60 -17.58
C ASN A 97 5.18 5.16 -17.89
N SER A 98 4.13 4.34 -17.76
CA SER A 98 2.74 4.79 -17.90
C SER A 98 2.21 5.54 -16.68
N TYR A 99 2.95 5.52 -15.56
CA TYR A 99 2.51 6.12 -14.31
C TYR A 99 2.76 7.62 -14.35
N GLN A 100 1.73 8.38 -14.02
CA GLN A 100 1.83 9.82 -13.84
C GLN A 100 1.77 10.14 -12.34
N ARG A 101 2.79 10.80 -11.82
CA ARG A 101 2.77 11.26 -10.42
C ARG A 101 1.87 12.51 -10.31
N VAL A 102 0.85 12.44 -9.47
CA VAL A 102 -0.07 13.55 -9.18
C VAL A 102 -0.17 13.71 -7.67
N GLY A 103 0.53 14.70 -7.12
CA GLY A 103 0.65 14.85 -5.66
C GLY A 103 1.35 13.64 -5.04
N ASP A 104 0.70 13.06 -4.04
CA ASP A 104 1.14 11.84 -3.35
C ASP A 104 0.63 10.56 -4.02
N GLU A 105 -0.01 10.60 -5.18
CA GLU A 105 -0.54 9.41 -5.86
C GLU A 105 0.15 9.16 -7.21
N PHE A 106 0.10 7.91 -7.67
CA PHE A 106 0.23 7.57 -9.08
C PHE A 106 -1.14 7.49 -9.74
N LEU A 107 -1.23 8.01 -10.96
CA LEU A 107 -2.35 7.89 -11.87
C LEU A 107 -1.93 7.05 -13.07
N ILE A 108 -2.74 6.06 -13.42
CA ILE A 108 -2.55 5.20 -14.59
C ILE A 108 -3.78 5.35 -15.49
N ASP A 109 -3.56 5.75 -16.74
CA ASP A 109 -4.61 5.80 -17.77
C ASP A 109 -4.92 4.38 -18.26
N LEU A 110 -6.17 3.96 -18.12
CA LEU A 110 -6.63 2.61 -18.42
C LEU A 110 -7.18 2.48 -19.84
N ARG A 111 -7.32 3.57 -20.61
CA ARG A 111 -7.96 3.54 -21.95
C ARG A 111 -7.18 2.73 -22.98
N SER A 112 -5.87 2.62 -22.80
CA SER A 112 -5.01 1.77 -23.63
C SER A 112 -4.95 0.32 -23.15
N LEU A 113 -5.57 -0.02 -22.02
CA LEU A 113 -5.57 -1.36 -21.43
C LEU A 113 -6.85 -2.13 -21.80
N PRO A 114 -6.84 -3.47 -21.73
CA PRO A 114 -8.04 -4.28 -21.95
C PRO A 114 -9.18 -3.85 -21.02
N SER A 115 -10.37 -3.68 -21.59
CA SER A 115 -11.59 -3.40 -20.82
C SER A 115 -11.97 -4.58 -19.94
N ARG A 116 -12.67 -4.32 -18.82
CA ARG A 116 -13.12 -5.36 -17.85
C ARG A 116 -11.97 -6.16 -17.25
N SER A 117 -10.95 -5.44 -16.78
CA SER A 117 -9.79 -6.02 -16.11
C SER A 117 -9.87 -5.83 -14.60
N PHE A 118 -9.21 -6.73 -13.88
CA PHE A 118 -8.87 -6.65 -12.47
C PHE A 118 -7.47 -6.06 -12.31
N TYR A 119 -7.23 -5.39 -11.19
CA TYR A 119 -5.96 -4.73 -10.90
C TYR A 119 -5.48 -5.13 -9.51
N ARG A 120 -4.17 -5.26 -9.34
CA ARG A 120 -3.52 -5.36 -8.04
C ARG A 120 -2.26 -4.52 -8.04
N VAL A 121 -1.85 -4.10 -6.85
CA VAL A 121 -0.59 -3.39 -6.63
C VAL A 121 0.26 -4.21 -5.67
N ILE A 122 1.52 -4.39 -6.00
CA ILE A 122 2.52 -5.06 -5.18
C ILE A 122 3.48 -3.99 -4.67
N LEU A 123 3.63 -3.92 -3.34
CA LEU A 123 4.55 -3.01 -2.67
C LEU A 123 5.81 -3.77 -2.26
N SER A 124 6.96 -3.15 -2.43
CA SER A 124 8.25 -3.65 -1.93
C SER A 124 9.19 -2.49 -1.58
N ASN A 125 10.15 -2.72 -0.67
CA ASN A 125 11.18 -1.77 -0.26
C ASN A 125 12.58 -2.37 -0.31
#